data_AF-A0A5N8HMN8-F1
#
_entry.id   AF-A0A5N8HMN8-F1
#
_cell.length_a   1.000
_cell.length_b   1.000
_cell.length_c   1.000
_cell.angle_alpha   90.00
_cell.angle_beta   90.00
_cell.angle_gamma   90.00
#
_symmetry.space_group_name_H-M   'P 1'
#
loop_
_entity.id
_entity.type
_entity.pdbx_description
1 polymer ?
#
loop_
_entity_poly.entity_id
_entity_poly.type
_entity_poly.pdbx_seq_one_letter_code
_entity_poly.pdbx_strand_id
1 'polypeptide(L)' 'GTTLMVILMLYLFGGPVLEGFSLTMLIGVSIGTASSIYVASALALKLGMKREHMLQQKVEKEGADQPSILP' A
#
# COMPACT_ATOMS: atom_id res chain seq x y z
N GLY A 1 6.08 8.24 0.24
CA GLY A 1 6.73 9.56 0.42
C GLY A 1 6.78 10.35 -0.88
N THR A 2 7.23 9.73 -1.97
CA THR A 2 7.36 10.36 -3.29
C THR A 2 6.07 11.00 -3.80
N THR A 3 4.90 10.39 -3.55
CA THR A 3 3.59 10.91 -4.03
C THR A 3 3.22 12.27 -3.45
N LEU A 4 3.41 12.50 -2.15
CA LEU A 4 3.16 13.81 -1.53
C LEU A 4 4.11 14.87 -2.07
N MET A 5 5.37 14.49 -2.33
CA MET A 5 6.34 15.38 -2.92
C MET A 5 5.93 15.82 -4.33
N VAL A 6 5.46 14.87 -5.17
CA VAL A 6 4.96 15.17 -6.51
C VAL A 6 3.74 16.09 -6.48
N ILE A 7 2.77 15.85 -5.60
CA ILE A 7 1.57 16.69 -5.46
C ILE A 7 1.96 18.11 -5.02
N LEU A 8 2.92 18.24 -4.10
CA LEU A 8 3.42 19.54 -3.64
C LEU A 8 4.11 20.31 -4.77
N MET A 9 4.90 19.63 -5.61
CA MET A 9 5.52 20.25 -6.78
C MET A 9 4.48 20.66 -7.84
N LEU A 10 3.44 19.85 -8.05
CA LEU A 10 2.33 20.19 -8.95
C LEU A 10 1.52 21.40 -8.43
N TYR A 11 1.36 21.52 -7.12
CA TYR A 11 0.67 22.66 -6.52
C TYR A 11 1.48 23.96 -6.67
N LEU A 12 2.80 23.91 -6.46
CA LEU A 12 3.68 25.08 -6.55
C LEU A 12 4.06 25.45 -8.00
N PHE A 13 4.23 24.48 -8.90
CA PHE A 13 4.78 24.67 -10.24
C PHE A 13 3.84 24.25 -11.39
N GLY A 14 2.67 23.67 -11.11
CA GLY A 14 1.76 23.11 -12.13
C GLY A 14 0.88 24.14 -12.86
N GLY A 15 0.81 25.38 -12.39
CA GLY A 15 -0.01 26.44 -13.01
C GLY A 15 -1.53 26.30 -12.76
N PRO A 16 -2.33 27.23 -13.31
CA PRO A 16 -3.71 27.47 -12.87
C PRO A 16 -4.68 26.31 -13.15
N VAL A 17 -4.38 25.44 -14.10
CA VAL A 17 -5.21 24.26 -14.41
C VAL A 17 -4.97 23.13 -13.41
N LEU A 18 -3.73 22.97 -12.93
CA LEU A 18 -3.33 21.87 -12.04
C LEU A 18 -3.42 22.23 -10.56
N GLU A 19 -3.54 23.51 -10.22
CA GLU A 19 -3.66 23.98 -8.83
C GLU A 19 -4.89 23.37 -8.13
N GLY A 20 -6.09 23.47 -8.72
CA GLY A 20 -7.30 22.90 -8.13
C GLY A 20 -7.29 21.37 -8.04
N PHE A 21 -6.69 20.72 -9.03
CA PHE A 21 -6.53 19.26 -9.04
C PHE A 21 -5.55 18.78 -7.97
N SER A 22 -4.38 19.42 -7.85
CA SER A 22 -3.37 19.07 -6.86
C SER A 22 -3.83 19.34 -5.43
N LEU A 23 -4.60 20.41 -5.18
CA LEU A 23 -5.23 20.67 -3.88
C LEU A 23 -6.20 19.54 -3.48
N THR A 24 -7.04 19.11 -4.42
CA THR A 24 -7.98 18.00 -4.21
C THR A 24 -7.23 16.70 -3.92
N MET A 25 -6.17 16.41 -4.67
CA MET A 25 -5.32 15.24 -4.44
C MET A 25 -4.59 15.30 -3.09
N LEU A 26 -4.12 16.47 -2.67
CA LEU A 26 -3.46 16.66 -1.39
C LEU A 26 -4.41 16.27 -0.24
N ILE A 27 -5.63 16.80 -0.27
CA ILE A 27 -6.65 16.51 0.74
C ILE A 27 -7.06 15.03 0.69
N GLY A 28 -7.30 14.50 -0.52
CA GLY A 28 -7.72 13.12 -0.73
C GLY A 28 -6.68 12.09 -0.25
N VAL A 29 -5.40 12.30 -0.58
CA VAL A 29 -4.31 11.43 -0.11
C VAL A 29 -4.12 11.53 1.39
N SER A 30 -4.22 12.72 1.97
CA SER A 30 -4.07 12.93 3.42
C SER A 30 -5.12 12.14 4.21
N ILE A 31 -6.39 12.31 3.85
CA ILE A 31 -7.52 11.63 4.48
C ILE A 31 -7.50 10.14 4.15
N GLY A 32 -7.25 9.78 2.89
CA GLY A 32 -7.22 8.41 2.42
C GLY A 32 -6.12 7.57 3.08
N THR A 33 -4.94 8.15 3.32
CA THR A 33 -3.83 7.45 3.99
C THR A 33 -4.18 7.16 5.45
N ALA A 34 -4.65 8.17 6.19
CA ALA A 34 -5.05 7.99 7.58
C ALA A 34 -6.22 7.00 7.71
N SER A 35 -7.23 7.11 6.84
CA SER A 35 -8.37 6.21 6.80
C SER A 35 -7.95 4.78 6.45
N SER A 36 -7.08 4.59 5.45
CA SER A 36 -6.66 3.25 5.03
C SER A 36 -5.92 2.52 6.15
N ILE A 37 -5.01 3.20 6.87
CA ILE A 37 -4.28 2.57 7.98
C ILE A 37 -5.23 2.18 9.10
N TYR A 38 -6.15 3.07 9.46
CA TYR A 38 -7.09 2.82 10.55
C TYR A 38 -8.11 1.74 10.20
N VAL A 39 -8.72 1.83 9.03
CA VAL A 39 -9.71 0.84 8.56
C VAL A 39 -9.05 -0.51 8.32
N ALA A 40 -7.86 -0.58 7.72
CA ALA A 40 -7.12 -1.83 7.55
C ALA A 40 -6.79 -2.47 8.91
N SER A 41 -6.35 -1.66 9.89
CA SER A 41 -6.03 -2.15 11.23
C SER A 41 -7.28 -2.64 11.97
N ALA A 42 -8.38 -1.90 11.89
CA ALA A 42 -9.66 -2.30 12.49
C ALA A 42 -10.22 -3.58 11.85
N LEU A 43 -10.18 -3.68 10.51
CA LEU A 43 -10.58 -4.88 9.78
C LEU A 43 -9.68 -6.06 10.11
N ALA A 44 -8.37 -5.87 10.18
CA ALA A 44 -7.40 -6.88 10.59
C ALA A 44 -7.73 -7.45 11.98
N LEU A 45 -8.00 -6.59 12.96
CA LEU A 45 -8.39 -7.00 14.30
C LEU A 45 -9.76 -7.72 14.30
N LYS A 46 -10.72 -7.23 13.51
CA LYS A 46 -12.08 -7.80 13.42
C LYS A 46 -12.11 -9.17 12.71
N LEU A 47 -11.21 -9.39 11.75
CA LEU A 47 -10.99 -10.68 11.10
C LEU A 47 -10.19 -11.67 11.97
N GLY A 48 -9.83 -11.27 13.20
CA GLY A 48 -9.15 -12.14 14.14
C GLY A 48 -7.70 -12.41 13.76
N MET A 49 -6.99 -11.45 13.13
CA MET A 49 -5.54 -11.53 12.90
C MET A 49 -4.81 -11.72 14.23
N LYS A 50 -4.60 -12.98 14.63
CA LYS A 50 -3.66 -13.38 15.67
C LYS A 50 -2.25 -13.30 15.07
N ARG A 51 -1.27 -12.90 15.90
CA ARG A 51 0.16 -12.84 15.59
C ARG A 51 0.73 -14.12 14.96
N GLU A 52 0.03 -15.24 15.09
CA GLU A 52 0.38 -16.55 14.54
C GLU A 52 0.33 -16.62 13.00
N HIS A 53 -0.53 -15.83 12.32
CA HIS A 53 -0.57 -15.75 10.84
C HIS A 53 0.44 -14.74 10.27
N MET A 54 1.15 -14.00 11.13
CA MET A 54 2.25 -13.09 10.74
C MET A 54 3.61 -13.77 10.84
N LEU A 55 3.69 -14.97 11.44
CA LEU A 55 4.82 -15.87 11.28
C LEU A 55 4.75 -16.37 9.84
N GLN A 56 5.79 -16.11 9.06
CA GLN A 56 5.87 -16.53 7.67
C GLN A 56 5.47 -18.01 7.57
N GLN A 57 4.30 -18.31 6.98
CA GLN A 57 4.24 -19.52 6.18
C GLN A 57 5.26 -19.24 5.07
N LYS A 58 6.46 -19.77 5.27
CA LYS A 58 7.44 -19.97 4.22
C LYS A 58 6.62 -20.58 3.09
N VAL A 59 6.29 -19.76 2.09
CA VAL A 59 5.87 -20.26 0.79
C VAL A 59 7.02 -21.16 0.41
N GLU A 60 6.83 -22.45 0.63
CA GLU A 60 7.71 -23.49 0.14
C GLU A 60 7.84 -23.16 -1.33
N LYS A 61 9.07 -22.85 -1.74
CA LYS A 61 9.37 -22.57 -3.13
C LYS A 61 8.99 -23.85 -3.87
N GLU A 62 7.77 -23.89 -4.38
CA GLU A 62 7.16 -24.96 -5.15
C GLU A 62 7.84 -25.02 -6.52
N GLY A 63 9.13 -25.33 -6.52
CA GLY A 63 10.00 -25.28 -7.69
C GLY A 63 11.48 -25.57 -7.46
N ALA A 64 11.93 -25.98 -6.26
CA ALA A 64 13.31 -26.42 -6.04
C ALA A 64 13.47 -27.94 -5.83
N ASP A 65 12.37 -28.66 -5.61
CA ASP A 65 12.39 -30.12 -5.38
C ASP A 65 11.45 -30.84 -6.37
N GLN A 66 11.58 -30.55 -7.67
CA GLN A 66 11.23 -31.55 -8.67
C GLN A 66 12.38 -32.58 -8.64
N PRO A 67 12.21 -33.78 -8.06
CA PRO A 67 13.09 -34.86 -8.47
C PRO A 67 12.81 -35.05 -9.95
N SER A 68 13.75 -34.68 -10.81
CA SER A 68 13.83 -35.26 -12.14
C SER A 68 14.00 -36.75 -11.92
N ILE A 69 12.87 -37.44 -11.89
CA ILE A 69 12.78 -38.88 -11.79
C ILE A 69 13.45 -39.43 -13.05
N LEU A 70 14.40 -40.33 -12.82
CA LEU A 70 15.14 -41.17 -13.77
C LEU A 70 14.31 -41.58 -15.00
N PRO A 71 14.93 -41.73 -16.17
CA PRO A 71 15.84 -42.85 -16.42
C PRO A 71 17.33 -42.47 -16.53
#